data_AF-A0A3N9X778-F1
#
_entry.id   AF-A0A3N9X778-F1
#
_cell.length_a   1.000
_cell.length_b   1.000
_cell.length_c   1.000
_cell.angle_alpha   90.00
_cell.angle_beta   90.00
_cell.angle_gamma   90.00
#
_symmetry.space_group_name_H-M   'P 1'
#
loop_
_entity.id
_entity.type
_entity.pdbx_description
1 polymer ?
#
loop_
_entity_poly.entity_id
_entity_poly.type
_entity_poly.pdbx_seq_one_letter_code
_entity_poly.pdbx_strand_id
1 'polypeptide(L)'
;MPLRRRLLPVIALLLLAPWAAECSWGGFAIDDFLPVLIFLGPMYGGAAILIRETARHLGAGWPTIVLLAAAFGVLQAGLVDQSLFNPDFLDDTQYADTRAAAEATLVPGLEFSLRQAFDYVGNHIVLTICAPIVLIESFLGPERRLRPWLGRPGLLVVGLIYLLGSLFIFSDINDDKGFLASPLQLSFAAVVVLALVATALLPRWRRPHPRRTRRAPHPLWVGLPVVLVRLGSDLATGWTGVAIALGLAATVGGLIAYWSSGNGWGQRHVLVAGTAGLVMAAAFAYLVPPYSPASPAAALAGDIAVTVITVALVGGAWWRLRASPAVHVAAS
;
A
#
# COMPACT_ATOMS: atom_id res chain seq x y z
N MET A 1 23.24 -14.09 -13.63
CA MET A 1 22.16 -13.33 -14.31
C MET A 1 22.63 -11.90 -14.58
N PRO A 2 22.33 -11.32 -15.75
CA PRO A 2 22.73 -9.95 -16.08
C PRO A 2 22.14 -8.94 -15.09
N LEU A 3 22.92 -7.92 -14.72
CA LEU A 3 22.52 -6.85 -13.77
C LEU A 3 21.17 -6.20 -14.14
N ARG A 4 20.95 -5.97 -15.45
CA ARG A 4 19.70 -5.40 -15.99
C ARG A 4 18.44 -6.20 -15.61
N ARG A 5 18.51 -7.54 -15.60
CA ARG A 5 17.38 -8.41 -15.21
C ARG A 5 17.12 -8.41 -13.69
N ARG A 6 18.09 -7.97 -12.89
CA ARG A 6 17.97 -7.84 -11.42
C ARG A 6 17.41 -6.48 -11.02
N LEU A 7 17.81 -5.41 -11.71
CA LEU A 7 17.40 -4.04 -11.36
C LEU A 7 16.02 -3.65 -11.89
N LEU A 8 15.56 -4.23 -13.00
CA LEU A 8 14.23 -3.93 -13.55
C LEU A 8 13.07 -4.01 -12.54
N PRO A 9 12.91 -5.09 -11.73
CA PRO A 9 11.83 -5.14 -10.74
C PRO A 9 12.00 -4.10 -9.62
N VAL A 10 13.23 -3.69 -9.30
CA VAL A 10 13.51 -2.66 -8.30
C VAL A 10 13.07 -1.30 -8.81
N ILE A 11 13.46 -0.93 -10.03
CA ILE A 11 13.05 0.33 -10.67
C ILE A 11 11.53 0.36 -10.89
N ALA A 12 10.95 -0.75 -11.35
CA ALA A 12 9.51 -0.83 -11.53
C ALA A 12 8.76 -0.66 -10.21
N LEU A 13 9.25 -1.23 -9.10
CA LEU A 13 8.64 -1.03 -7.78
C LEU A 13 8.85 0.39 -7.25
N LEU A 14 10.03 0.99 -7.51
CA LEU A 14 10.33 2.38 -7.16
C LEU A 14 9.33 3.37 -7.76
N LEU A 15 8.90 3.12 -9.01
CA LEU A 15 7.97 3.96 -9.74
C LEU A 15 6.50 3.59 -9.51
N LEU A 16 6.20 2.31 -9.35
CA LEU A 16 4.81 1.86 -9.22
C LEU A 16 4.22 2.18 -7.83
N ALA A 17 5.04 2.20 -6.78
CA ALA A 17 4.59 2.54 -5.43
C ALA A 17 4.02 3.95 -5.29
N PRO A 18 4.74 5.04 -5.68
CA PRO A 18 4.17 6.39 -5.63
C PRO A 18 2.99 6.56 -6.60
N TRP A 19 3.04 5.95 -7.79
CA TRP A 19 1.90 6.00 -8.72
C TRP A 19 0.65 5.38 -8.11
N ALA A 20 0.79 4.23 -7.46
CA ALA A 20 -0.33 3.56 -6.81
C ALA A 20 -0.82 4.33 -5.58
N ALA A 21 0.07 4.97 -4.83
CA ALA A 21 -0.28 5.78 -3.67
C ALA A 21 -1.12 7.01 -4.06
N GLU A 22 -0.69 7.75 -5.09
CA GLU A 22 -1.25 9.08 -5.36
C GLU A 22 -2.09 9.15 -6.64
N CYS A 23 -1.59 8.58 -7.74
CA CYS A 23 -2.22 8.75 -9.04
C CYS A 23 -3.40 7.77 -9.24
N SER A 24 -3.37 6.61 -8.59
CA SER A 24 -4.28 5.50 -8.95
C SER A 24 -5.75 5.70 -8.60
N TRP A 25 -6.07 6.69 -7.76
CA TRP A 25 -7.44 7.07 -7.44
C TRP A 25 -7.89 8.36 -8.12
N GLY A 26 -7.15 8.86 -9.12
CA GLY A 26 -7.52 10.10 -9.84
C GLY A 26 -7.02 11.38 -9.17
N GLY A 27 -7.51 12.53 -9.66
CA GLY A 27 -7.16 13.86 -9.12
C GLY A 27 -5.89 14.50 -9.71
N PHE A 28 -5.13 13.78 -10.52
CA PHE A 28 -3.95 14.31 -11.21
C PHE A 28 -4.14 14.32 -12.73
N ALA A 29 -3.68 15.39 -13.40
CA ALA A 29 -3.55 15.36 -14.85
C ALA A 29 -2.38 14.44 -15.25
N ILE A 30 -2.40 13.94 -16.50
CA ILE A 30 -1.34 13.03 -17.00
C ILE A 30 0.06 13.64 -16.83
N ASP A 31 0.19 14.95 -17.05
CA ASP A 31 1.46 15.67 -16.99
C ASP A 31 2.04 15.71 -15.57
N ASP A 32 1.19 15.57 -14.54
CA ASP A 32 1.60 15.57 -13.13
C ASP A 32 2.09 14.20 -12.66
N PHE A 33 1.81 13.11 -13.39
CA PHE A 33 2.20 11.77 -12.96
C PHE A 33 3.72 11.66 -12.80
N LEU A 34 4.49 12.09 -13.81
CA LEU A 34 5.94 11.96 -13.77
C LEU A 34 6.58 12.78 -12.63
N PRO A 35 6.22 14.06 -12.42
CA PRO A 35 6.60 14.81 -11.22
C PRO A 35 6.32 14.02 -9.93
N VAL A 36 5.10 13.53 -9.74
CA VAL A 36 4.71 12.74 -8.55
C VAL A 36 5.64 11.54 -8.35
N LEU A 37 5.96 10.79 -9.41
CA LEU A 37 6.85 9.63 -9.29
C LEU A 37 8.28 10.02 -8.92
N ILE A 38 8.77 11.16 -9.41
CA ILE A 38 10.13 11.64 -9.14
C ILE A 38 10.25 12.11 -7.69
N PHE A 39 9.30 12.93 -7.22
CA PHE A 39 9.35 13.51 -5.88
C PHE A 39 9.03 12.49 -4.79
N LEU A 40 8.02 11.63 -5.01
CA LEU A 40 7.57 10.67 -3.99
C LEU A 40 8.20 9.29 -4.13
N GLY A 41 8.80 8.98 -5.28
CA GLY A 41 9.47 7.70 -5.54
C GLY A 41 10.55 7.33 -4.54
N PRO A 42 11.46 8.25 -4.14
CA PRO A 42 12.45 7.98 -3.11
C PRO A 42 11.81 7.47 -1.80
N MET A 43 10.73 8.11 -1.34
CA MET A 43 10.03 7.73 -0.11
C MET A 43 9.15 6.48 -0.30
N TYR A 44 8.10 6.55 -1.12
CA TYR A 44 7.14 5.45 -1.29
C TYR A 44 7.77 4.23 -1.95
N GLY A 45 8.50 4.44 -3.05
CA GLY A 45 9.20 3.38 -3.75
C GLY A 45 10.33 2.78 -2.93
N GLY A 46 11.11 3.61 -2.23
CA GLY A 46 12.15 3.16 -1.30
C GLY A 46 11.57 2.26 -0.21
N ALA A 47 10.48 2.68 0.44
CA ALA A 47 9.78 1.89 1.45
C ALA A 47 9.27 0.55 0.88
N ALA A 48 8.59 0.57 -0.26
CA ALA A 48 8.09 -0.65 -0.90
C ALA A 48 9.20 -1.67 -1.20
N ILE A 49 10.36 -1.20 -1.69
CA ILE A 49 11.53 -2.05 -1.93
C ILE A 49 12.08 -2.60 -0.61
N LEU A 50 12.31 -1.77 0.40
CA LEU A 50 12.87 -2.19 1.69
C LEU A 50 11.98 -3.22 2.39
N ILE A 51 10.66 -2.99 2.39
CA ILE A 51 9.67 -3.90 2.98
C ILE A 51 9.70 -5.25 2.26
N ARG A 52 9.66 -5.23 0.93
CA ARG A 52 9.71 -6.44 0.10
C ARG A 52 11.00 -7.20 0.34
N GLU A 53 12.14 -6.53 0.25
CA GLU A 53 13.45 -7.16 0.42
C GLU A 53 13.61 -7.73 1.82
N THR A 54 13.15 -7.03 2.86
CA THR A 54 13.16 -7.52 4.24
C THR A 54 12.39 -8.84 4.35
N ALA A 55 11.16 -8.88 3.84
CA ALA A 55 10.36 -10.10 3.86
C ALA A 55 11.06 -11.25 3.12
N ARG A 56 11.66 -10.99 1.95
CA ARG A 56 12.31 -12.05 1.15
C ARG A 56 13.64 -12.52 1.72
N HIS A 57 14.45 -11.64 2.32
CA HIS A 57 15.69 -12.03 3.01
C HIS A 57 15.42 -12.86 4.27
N LEU A 58 14.29 -12.61 4.94
CA LEU A 58 13.87 -13.38 6.12
C LEU A 58 13.14 -14.70 5.77
N GLY A 59 12.88 -14.96 4.49
CA GLY A 59 12.02 -16.07 4.06
C GLY A 59 10.57 -15.93 4.53
N ALA A 60 10.13 -14.72 4.85
CA ALA A 60 8.81 -14.43 5.39
C ALA A 60 7.75 -14.21 4.29
N GLY A 61 6.49 -14.44 4.67
CA GLY A 61 5.33 -14.30 3.81
C GLY A 61 4.67 -12.91 3.85
N TRP A 62 3.44 -12.86 3.33
CA TRP A 62 2.59 -11.68 3.31
C TRP A 62 2.27 -11.06 4.68
N PRO A 63 2.13 -11.81 5.79
CA PRO A 63 1.90 -11.19 7.11
C PRO A 63 3.00 -10.18 7.49
N THR A 64 4.26 -10.49 7.21
CA THR A 64 5.38 -9.56 7.44
C THR A 64 5.27 -8.33 6.53
N ILE A 65 4.93 -8.50 5.26
CA ILE A 65 4.75 -7.36 4.32
C ILE A 65 3.63 -6.44 4.79
N VAL A 66 2.47 -7.00 5.16
CA VAL A 66 1.31 -6.22 5.62
C VAL A 66 1.62 -5.48 6.92
N LEU A 67 2.27 -6.13 7.89
CA LEU A 67 2.66 -5.48 9.14
C LEU A 67 3.69 -4.37 8.94
N LEU A 68 4.67 -4.57 8.07
CA LEU A 68 5.65 -3.54 7.74
C LEU A 68 5.02 -2.40 6.91
N ALA A 69 4.03 -2.69 6.07
CA ALA A 69 3.26 -1.68 5.35
C ALA A 69 2.41 -0.84 6.31
N ALA A 70 1.81 -1.47 7.33
CA ALA A 70 1.11 -0.77 8.40
C ALA A 70 2.07 0.13 9.19
N ALA A 71 3.26 -0.38 9.51
CA ALA A 71 4.30 0.39 10.18
C ALA A 71 4.74 1.60 9.34
N PHE A 72 4.90 1.40 8.02
CA PHE A 72 5.19 2.47 7.10
C PHE A 72 4.07 3.51 7.06
N GLY A 73 2.80 3.10 7.03
CA GLY A 73 1.70 4.05 7.03
C GLY A 73 1.63 4.91 8.30
N VAL A 74 1.89 4.33 9.47
CA VAL A 74 1.98 5.10 10.73
C VAL A 74 3.21 6.01 10.73
N LEU A 75 4.35 5.51 10.25
CA LEU A 75 5.58 6.30 10.16
C LEU A 75 5.39 7.49 9.22
N GLN A 76 4.79 7.27 8.05
CA GLN A 76 4.61 8.30 7.05
C GLN A 76 3.64 9.37 7.57
N ALA A 77 2.43 8.96 7.99
CA ALA A 77 1.39 9.89 8.42
C ALA A 77 1.68 10.57 9.77
N GLY A 78 2.44 9.89 10.65
CA GLY A 78 2.69 10.34 12.03
C GLY A 78 4.05 10.99 12.27
N LEU A 79 5.08 10.61 11.50
CA LEU A 79 6.46 11.09 11.72
C LEU A 79 7.05 11.85 10.54
N VAL A 80 6.61 11.57 9.30
CA VAL A 80 7.18 12.18 8.09
C VAL A 80 6.37 13.38 7.63
N ASP A 81 5.11 13.22 7.24
CA ASP A 81 4.28 14.37 6.85
C ASP A 81 3.48 14.95 8.03
N GLN A 82 3.35 14.17 9.10
CA GLN A 82 2.60 14.51 10.31
C GLN A 82 1.12 14.87 10.06
N SER A 83 0.59 14.45 8.90
CA SER A 83 -0.80 14.64 8.48
C SER A 83 -1.81 14.04 9.45
N LEU A 84 -1.42 13.00 10.21
CA LEU A 84 -2.27 12.37 11.20
C LEU A 84 -2.54 13.27 12.41
N PHE A 85 -1.58 14.14 12.74
CA PHE A 85 -1.62 14.99 13.93
C PHE A 85 -1.93 16.45 13.63
N ASN A 86 -1.84 16.85 12.36
CA ASN A 86 -2.17 18.20 11.92
C ASN A 86 -3.68 18.30 11.60
N PRO A 87 -4.49 18.99 12.42
CA PRO A 87 -5.92 19.13 12.18
C PRO A 87 -6.25 19.95 10.92
N ASP A 88 -5.33 20.78 10.48
CA ASP A 88 -5.50 21.71 9.35
C ASP A 88 -4.87 21.15 8.06
N PHE A 89 -4.41 19.89 8.07
CA PHE A 89 -3.59 19.32 6.98
C PHE A 89 -4.27 19.37 5.61
N LEU A 90 -5.60 19.20 5.58
CA LEU A 90 -6.41 19.14 4.37
C LEU A 90 -7.18 20.43 4.08
N ASP A 91 -7.03 21.47 4.90
CA ASP A 91 -7.87 22.68 4.85
C ASP A 91 -7.69 23.51 3.56
N ASP A 92 -6.55 23.36 2.89
CA ASP A 92 -6.22 23.99 1.61
C ASP A 92 -6.47 23.07 0.40
N THR A 93 -7.06 21.90 0.62
CA THR A 93 -7.40 20.93 -0.44
C THR A 93 -8.92 20.88 -0.66
N GLN A 94 -9.34 20.16 -1.70
CA GLN A 94 -10.75 19.82 -1.93
C GLN A 94 -11.38 18.97 -0.80
N TYR A 95 -10.58 18.52 0.17
CA TYR A 95 -11.02 17.73 1.32
C TYR A 95 -11.16 18.56 2.61
N ALA A 96 -11.11 19.89 2.55
CA ALA A 96 -11.28 20.77 3.72
C ALA A 96 -12.55 20.44 4.53
N ASP A 97 -13.66 20.12 3.85
CA ASP A 97 -14.94 19.77 4.50
C ASP A 97 -14.89 18.43 5.28
N THR A 98 -13.83 17.64 5.13
CA THR A 98 -13.67 16.36 5.85
C THR A 98 -13.23 16.54 7.31
N ARG A 99 -12.83 17.75 7.71
CA ARG A 99 -12.41 18.07 9.08
C ARG A 99 -13.44 17.66 10.12
N ALA A 100 -14.71 18.02 9.93
CA ALA A 100 -15.78 17.67 10.87
C ALA A 100 -15.94 16.15 11.04
N ALA A 101 -15.72 15.38 9.97
CA ALA A 101 -15.74 13.92 10.02
C ALA A 101 -14.51 13.34 10.76
N ALA A 102 -13.34 13.97 10.61
CA ALA A 102 -12.15 13.63 11.37
C ALA A 102 -12.34 13.87 12.88
N GLU A 103 -12.84 15.05 13.24
CA GLU A 103 -13.11 15.46 14.63
C GLU A 103 -14.14 14.54 15.32
N ALA A 104 -15.10 13.98 14.57
CA ALA A 104 -16.09 13.04 15.10
C ALA A 104 -15.51 11.72 15.64
N THR A 105 -14.21 11.47 15.43
CA THR A 105 -13.49 10.26 15.86
C THR A 105 -12.16 10.58 16.52
N LEU A 106 -12.07 11.78 17.11
CA LEU A 106 -10.88 12.26 17.81
C LEU A 106 -10.57 11.36 19.02
N VAL A 107 -9.31 10.99 19.17
CA VAL A 107 -8.79 10.29 20.35
C VAL A 107 -8.26 11.32 21.35
N PRO A 108 -8.95 11.57 22.48
CA PRO A 108 -8.55 12.61 23.42
C PRO A 108 -7.16 12.35 24.00
N GLY A 109 -6.36 13.40 24.15
CA GLY A 109 -5.01 13.37 24.69
C GLY A 109 -3.90 13.05 23.67
N LEU A 110 -4.26 12.46 22.52
CA LEU A 110 -3.38 12.30 21.36
C LEU A 110 -3.79 13.18 20.17
N GLU A 111 -5.01 13.73 20.22
CA GLU A 111 -5.54 14.73 19.29
C GLU A 111 -5.42 14.32 17.81
N PHE A 112 -5.75 13.06 17.51
CA PHE A 112 -5.84 12.56 16.13
C PHE A 112 -7.16 11.83 15.89
N SER A 113 -7.60 11.80 14.63
CA SER A 113 -8.77 11.04 14.19
C SER A 113 -8.44 9.56 13.98
N LEU A 114 -9.12 8.66 14.69
CA LEU A 114 -8.95 7.22 14.45
C LEU A 114 -9.46 6.80 13.05
N ARG A 115 -10.44 7.54 12.51
CA ARG A 115 -10.92 7.31 11.15
C ARG A 115 -9.85 7.65 10.11
N GLN A 116 -9.21 8.82 10.22
CA GLN A 116 -8.11 9.18 9.31
C GLN A 116 -6.91 8.23 9.48
N ALA A 117 -6.59 7.81 10.70
CA ALA A 117 -5.56 6.80 10.93
C ALA A 117 -5.84 5.51 10.16
N PHE A 118 -7.10 5.04 10.19
CA PHE A 118 -7.52 3.86 9.43
C PHE A 118 -7.36 4.07 7.92
N ASP A 119 -7.79 5.22 7.40
CA ASP A 119 -7.74 5.51 5.96
C ASP A 119 -6.29 5.67 5.46
N TYR A 120 -5.44 6.43 6.15
CA TYR A 120 -4.02 6.62 5.80
C TYR A 120 -3.24 5.30 5.86
N VAL A 121 -3.33 4.59 6.99
CA VAL A 121 -2.61 3.31 7.15
C VAL A 121 -3.16 2.25 6.19
N GLY A 122 -4.48 2.20 6.00
CA GLY A 122 -5.15 1.29 5.08
C GLY A 122 -4.72 1.51 3.63
N ASN A 123 -4.69 2.75 3.18
CA ASN A 123 -4.23 3.13 1.83
C ASN A 123 -2.76 2.77 1.63
N HIS A 124 -1.88 3.02 2.62
CA HIS A 124 -0.49 2.60 2.52
C HIS A 124 -0.31 1.08 2.46
N ILE A 125 -1.08 0.32 3.23
CA ILE A 125 -1.08 -1.14 3.14
C ILE A 125 -1.47 -1.59 1.74
N VAL A 126 -2.63 -1.15 1.26
CA VAL A 126 -3.26 -1.71 0.07
C VAL A 126 -2.66 -1.16 -1.22
N LEU A 127 -2.57 0.17 -1.34
CA LEU A 127 -2.19 0.86 -2.57
C LEU A 127 -0.69 1.12 -2.66
N THR A 128 -0.06 1.66 -1.62
CA THR A 128 1.37 2.03 -1.71
C THR A 128 2.30 0.82 -1.69
N ILE A 129 1.96 -0.23 -0.92
CA ILE A 129 2.87 -1.36 -0.68
C ILE A 129 2.39 -2.68 -1.30
N CYS A 130 1.20 -3.18 -0.94
CA CYS A 130 0.79 -4.53 -1.33
C CYS A 130 0.51 -4.65 -2.84
N ALA A 131 -0.25 -3.72 -3.43
CA ALA A 131 -0.58 -3.76 -4.86
C ALA A 131 0.68 -3.69 -5.76
N PRO A 132 1.64 -2.77 -5.54
CA PRO A 132 2.87 -2.70 -6.33
C PRO A 132 3.73 -3.94 -6.17
N ILE A 133 3.95 -4.43 -4.94
CA ILE A 133 4.74 -5.64 -4.71
C ILE A 133 4.12 -6.84 -5.44
N VAL A 134 2.81 -7.06 -5.29
CA VAL A 134 2.17 -8.23 -5.91
C VAL A 134 2.18 -8.15 -7.44
N LEU A 135 1.99 -6.95 -8.00
CA LEU A 135 2.05 -6.74 -9.45
C LEU A 135 3.42 -7.11 -9.98
N ILE A 136 4.48 -6.50 -9.45
CA ILE A 136 5.85 -6.77 -9.89
C ILE A 136 6.18 -8.26 -9.71
N GLU A 137 5.89 -8.84 -8.54
CA GLU A 137 6.12 -10.26 -8.27
C GLU A 137 5.37 -11.19 -9.23
N SER A 138 4.17 -10.80 -9.69
CA SER A 138 3.37 -11.59 -10.63
C SER A 138 3.90 -11.54 -12.07
N PHE A 139 4.62 -10.48 -12.45
CA PHE A 139 5.37 -10.42 -13.71
C PHE A 139 6.67 -11.25 -13.67
N LEU A 140 7.11 -11.70 -12.49
CA LEU A 140 8.29 -12.54 -12.34
C LEU A 140 7.93 -14.04 -12.36
N GLY A 141 8.82 -14.83 -12.97
CA GLY A 141 8.74 -16.29 -12.95
C GLY A 141 8.91 -16.87 -11.54
N PRO A 142 8.44 -18.11 -11.29
CA PRO A 142 8.42 -18.73 -9.96
C PRO A 142 9.78 -18.71 -9.24
N GLU A 143 10.86 -18.96 -9.97
CA GLU A 143 12.22 -19.01 -9.41
C GLU A 143 12.73 -17.68 -8.86
N ARG A 144 12.21 -16.55 -9.36
CA ARG A 144 12.66 -15.20 -8.99
C ARG A 144 11.71 -14.47 -8.07
N ARG A 145 10.42 -14.80 -8.13
CA ARG A 145 9.34 -14.06 -7.46
C ARG A 145 9.61 -13.81 -5.98
N LEU A 146 10.01 -14.86 -5.26
CA LEU A 146 10.15 -14.84 -3.81
C LEU A 146 11.61 -14.74 -3.34
N ARG A 147 12.56 -14.55 -4.27
CA ARG A 147 13.98 -14.36 -3.94
C ARG A 147 14.30 -12.88 -3.77
N PRO A 148 15.23 -12.50 -2.88
CA PRO A 148 15.74 -11.13 -2.81
C PRO A 148 16.26 -10.63 -4.17
N TRP A 149 16.01 -9.36 -4.49
CA TRP A 149 16.51 -8.73 -5.72
C TRP A 149 17.83 -8.00 -5.48
N LEU A 150 18.05 -7.52 -4.26
CA LEU A 150 19.21 -6.72 -3.85
C LEU A 150 20.04 -7.46 -2.80
N GLY A 151 21.36 -7.27 -2.88
CA GLY A 151 22.28 -7.59 -1.79
C GLY A 151 22.42 -6.42 -0.82
N ARG A 152 23.25 -6.58 0.22
CA ARG A 152 23.48 -5.56 1.26
C ARG A 152 23.82 -4.16 0.72
N PRO A 153 24.70 -3.98 -0.29
CA PRO A 153 24.99 -2.65 -0.82
C PRO A 153 23.77 -1.99 -1.48
N GLY A 154 22.94 -2.77 -2.19
CA GLY A 154 21.71 -2.26 -2.78
C GLY A 154 20.69 -1.85 -1.73
N LEU A 155 20.57 -2.61 -0.65
CA LEU A 155 19.72 -2.24 0.49
C LEU A 155 20.19 -0.96 1.18
N LEU A 156 21.52 -0.78 1.33
CA LEU A 156 22.08 0.45 1.88
C LEU A 156 21.73 1.66 1.01
N VAL A 157 21.92 1.56 -0.31
CA VAL A 157 21.59 2.63 -1.26
C VAL A 157 20.11 2.98 -1.21
N VAL A 158 19.22 1.98 -1.28
CA VAL A 158 17.77 2.22 -1.21
C VAL A 158 17.38 2.78 0.17
N GLY A 159 18.03 2.33 1.25
CA GLY A 159 17.84 2.87 2.59
C GLY A 159 18.18 4.35 2.67
N LEU A 160 19.31 4.77 2.10
CA LEU A 160 19.70 6.17 2.04
C LEU A 160 18.74 7.00 1.18
N ILE A 161 18.33 6.49 0.00
CA ILE A 161 17.34 7.15 -0.87
C ILE A 161 16.01 7.34 -0.13
N TYR A 162 15.55 6.31 0.59
CA TYR A 162 14.34 6.36 1.39
C TYR A 162 14.43 7.43 2.49
N LEU A 163 15.51 7.43 3.28
CA LEU A 163 15.69 8.40 4.36
C LEU A 163 15.80 9.83 3.85
N LEU A 164 16.55 10.06 2.76
CA LEU A 164 16.65 11.38 2.13
C LEU A 164 15.32 11.83 1.53
N GLY A 165 14.57 10.91 0.90
CA GLY A 165 13.23 11.18 0.39
C GLY A 165 12.26 11.55 1.51
N SER A 166 12.24 10.79 2.61
CA SER A 166 11.43 11.11 3.78
C SER A 166 11.82 12.45 4.41
N LEU A 167 13.11 12.75 4.51
CA LEU A 167 13.57 14.03 5.03
C LEU A 167 13.15 15.20 4.13
N PHE A 168 13.24 15.02 2.81
CA PHE A 168 12.78 16.01 1.84
C PHE A 168 11.29 16.30 2.01
N ILE A 169 10.45 15.25 2.08
CA ILE A 169 9.00 15.41 2.28
C ILE A 169 8.66 16.04 3.64
N PHE A 170 9.35 15.62 4.71
CA PHE A 170 9.18 16.25 6.02
C PHE A 170 9.51 17.76 5.97
N SER A 171 10.61 18.14 5.34
CA SER A 171 11.01 19.54 5.22
C SER A 171 10.01 20.34 4.40
N ASP A 172 9.63 19.84 3.22
CA ASP A 172 8.72 20.50 2.29
C ASP A 172 7.35 20.75 2.94
N ILE A 173 6.78 19.73 3.59
CA ILE A 173 5.49 19.84 4.26
C ILE A 173 5.57 20.70 5.52
N ASN A 174 6.66 20.64 6.28
CA ASN A 174 6.83 21.51 7.44
C ASN A 174 6.96 22.98 7.02
N ASP A 175 7.66 23.26 5.92
CA ASP A 175 7.81 24.62 5.39
C ASP A 175 6.48 25.18 4.86
N ASP A 176 5.64 24.33 4.26
CA ASP A 176 4.31 24.68 3.75
C ASP A 176 3.25 24.81 4.87
N LYS A 177 3.15 23.81 5.75
CA LYS A 177 2.08 23.71 6.77
C LYS A 177 2.43 24.36 8.10
N GLY A 178 3.71 24.55 8.41
CA GLY A 178 4.16 25.13 9.68
C GLY A 178 3.76 24.35 10.93
N PHE A 179 3.46 23.06 10.80
CA PHE A 179 2.98 22.21 11.89
C PHE A 179 4.05 21.21 12.36
N LEU A 180 4.22 21.10 13.68
CA LEU A 180 5.02 20.06 14.32
C LEU A 180 4.21 19.35 15.41
N ALA A 181 4.13 18.02 15.30
CA ALA A 181 3.50 17.15 16.27
C ALA A 181 4.22 17.23 17.62
N SER A 182 3.44 17.14 18.69
CA SER A 182 3.96 17.19 20.05
C SER A 182 4.87 15.98 20.36
N PRO A 183 5.80 16.10 21.34
CA PRO A 183 6.63 14.97 21.76
C PRO A 183 5.82 13.72 22.15
N LEU A 184 4.61 13.90 22.71
CA LEU A 184 3.71 12.80 23.05
C LEU A 184 3.21 12.07 21.79
N GLN A 185 2.74 12.82 20.79
CA GLN A 185 2.28 12.26 19.51
C GLN A 185 3.41 11.54 18.76
N LEU A 186 4.60 12.16 18.69
CA LEU A 186 5.79 11.55 18.09
C LEU A 186 6.19 10.25 18.81
N SER A 187 6.21 10.27 20.15
CA SER A 187 6.52 9.09 20.95
C SER A 187 5.49 7.98 20.75
N PHE A 188 4.21 8.33 20.70
CA PHE A 188 3.13 7.39 20.44
C PHE A 188 3.28 6.72 19.06
N ALA A 189 3.45 7.51 18.00
CA ALA A 189 3.65 7.00 16.65
C ALA A 189 4.90 6.11 16.57
N ALA A 190 6.02 6.53 17.17
CA ALA A 190 7.25 5.73 17.20
C ALA A 190 7.06 4.39 17.91
N VAL A 191 6.35 4.36 19.05
CA VAL A 191 6.04 3.13 19.78
C VAL A 191 5.19 2.18 18.94
N VAL A 192 4.16 2.69 18.26
CA VAL A 192 3.30 1.89 17.37
C VAL A 192 4.10 1.32 16.20
N VAL A 193 4.94 2.13 15.56
CA VAL A 193 5.83 1.69 14.47
C VAL A 193 6.76 0.57 14.96
N LEU A 194 7.44 0.76 16.09
CA LEU A 194 8.36 -0.24 16.65
C LEU A 194 7.62 -1.53 17.04
N ALA A 195 6.42 -1.44 17.59
CA ALA A 195 5.60 -2.60 17.93
C ALA A 195 5.19 -3.40 16.68
N LEU A 196 4.79 -2.70 15.59
CA LEU A 196 4.45 -3.33 14.31
C LEU A 196 5.68 -3.99 13.67
N VAL A 197 6.83 -3.31 13.64
CA VAL A 197 8.10 -3.86 13.13
C VAL A 197 8.53 -5.07 13.95
N ALA A 198 8.56 -4.97 15.28
CA ALA A 198 8.92 -6.08 16.16
C ALA A 198 7.99 -7.29 15.93
N THR A 199 6.68 -7.04 15.79
CA THR A 199 5.70 -8.08 15.46
C THR A 199 5.98 -8.69 14.09
N ALA A 200 6.28 -7.89 13.07
CA ALA A 200 6.56 -8.35 11.71
C ALA A 200 7.81 -9.24 11.61
N LEU A 201 8.79 -9.02 12.49
CA LEU A 201 10.06 -9.75 12.53
C LEU A 201 10.01 -11.07 13.32
N LEU A 202 8.89 -11.36 14.01
CA LEU A 202 8.73 -12.59 14.79
C LEU A 202 8.96 -13.86 13.94
N PRO A 203 9.67 -14.88 14.46
CA PRO A 203 10.00 -16.10 13.71
C PRO A 203 8.79 -16.88 13.17
N ARG A 204 7.62 -16.74 13.81
CA ARG A 204 6.39 -17.46 13.42
C ARG A 204 5.94 -17.16 11.98
N TRP A 205 6.27 -15.98 11.45
CA TRP A 205 5.91 -15.55 10.10
C TRP A 205 6.80 -16.14 9.00
N ARG A 206 7.89 -16.80 9.40
CA ARG A 206 8.85 -17.46 8.50
C ARG A 206 8.54 -18.94 8.28
N ARG A 207 7.65 -19.52 9.08
CA ARG A 207 7.33 -20.95 9.02
C ARG A 207 6.24 -21.21 7.97
N PRO A 208 6.45 -22.17 7.06
CA PRO A 208 5.39 -22.66 6.19
C PRO A 208 4.21 -23.12 7.03
N HIS A 209 3.02 -22.57 6.79
CA HIS A 209 1.81 -23.09 7.43
C HIS A 209 1.40 -24.39 6.74
N PRO A 210 1.03 -25.44 7.50
CA PRO A 210 0.50 -26.67 6.93
C PRO A 210 -0.71 -26.33 6.06
N ARG A 211 -0.71 -26.83 4.82
CA ARG A 211 -1.89 -26.72 3.96
C ARG A 211 -3.01 -27.56 4.58
N ARG A 212 -4.17 -26.94 4.77
CA ARG A 212 -5.38 -27.63 5.22
C ARG A 212 -6.02 -28.34 4.03
N THR A 213 -6.72 -29.43 4.30
CA THR A 213 -7.36 -30.29 3.28
C THR A 213 -8.41 -29.58 2.43
N ARG A 214 -8.99 -28.47 2.93
CA ARG A 214 -9.98 -27.66 2.22
C ARG A 214 -9.46 -27.08 0.90
N ARG A 215 -10.35 -26.85 -0.07
CA ARG A 215 -10.03 -26.15 -1.32
C ARG A 215 -10.13 -24.63 -1.14
N ALA A 216 -9.20 -23.88 -1.73
CA ALA A 216 -9.30 -22.44 -1.84
C ALA A 216 -10.44 -22.06 -2.83
N PRO A 217 -11.12 -20.91 -2.63
CA PRO A 217 -12.13 -20.43 -3.57
C PRO A 217 -11.49 -20.08 -4.92
N HIS A 218 -12.32 -19.88 -5.94
CA HIS A 218 -11.82 -19.36 -7.23
C HIS A 218 -11.15 -17.98 -7.01
N PRO A 219 -10.00 -17.68 -7.64
CA PRO A 219 -9.24 -16.46 -7.36
C PRO A 219 -10.05 -15.16 -7.42
N LEU A 220 -10.98 -15.05 -8.38
CA LEU A 220 -11.79 -13.84 -8.56
C LEU A 220 -12.70 -13.54 -7.35
N TRP A 221 -13.16 -14.57 -6.62
CA TRP A 221 -13.99 -14.38 -5.43
C TRP A 221 -13.22 -13.77 -4.25
N VAL A 222 -11.89 -13.79 -4.28
CA VAL A 222 -11.05 -13.22 -3.22
C VAL A 222 -11.09 -11.68 -3.26
N GLY A 223 -11.33 -11.08 -4.42
CA GLY A 223 -11.37 -9.63 -4.56
C GLY A 223 -12.66 -8.99 -4.06
N LEU A 224 -13.78 -9.73 -4.11
CA LEU A 224 -15.10 -9.22 -3.73
C LEU A 224 -15.15 -8.70 -2.28
N PRO A 225 -14.66 -9.44 -1.25
CA PRO A 225 -14.63 -8.92 0.11
C PRO A 225 -13.82 -7.62 0.27
N VAL A 226 -12.72 -7.46 -0.49
CA VAL A 226 -11.89 -6.24 -0.43
C VAL A 226 -12.67 -5.03 -0.95
N VAL A 227 -13.44 -5.20 -2.03
CA VAL A 227 -14.34 -4.17 -2.56
C VAL A 227 -15.44 -3.82 -1.55
N LEU A 228 -16.02 -4.84 -0.90
CA LEU A 228 -17.07 -4.65 0.11
C LEU A 228 -16.57 -3.91 1.36
N VAL A 229 -15.32 -4.11 1.78
CA VAL A 229 -14.72 -3.30 2.86
C VAL A 229 -14.71 -1.84 2.45
N ARG A 230 -14.20 -1.51 1.27
CA ARG A 230 -14.09 -0.12 0.82
C ARG A 230 -15.45 0.57 0.72
N LEU A 231 -16.44 -0.08 0.11
CA LEU A 231 -17.81 0.46 0.03
C LEU A 231 -18.50 0.50 1.39
N GLY A 232 -18.27 -0.50 2.23
CA GLY A 232 -18.90 -0.64 3.54
C GLY A 232 -18.38 0.33 4.59
N SER A 233 -17.10 0.71 4.51
CA SER A 233 -16.46 1.65 5.44
C SER A 233 -17.05 3.06 5.41
N ASP A 234 -17.76 3.43 4.34
CA ASP A 234 -18.36 4.75 4.18
C ASP A 234 -19.87 4.77 4.49
N LEU A 235 -20.46 3.63 4.91
CA LEU A 235 -21.89 3.54 5.24
C LEU A 235 -22.29 4.26 6.54
N ALA A 236 -21.32 4.54 7.41
CA ALA A 236 -21.56 5.22 8.67
C ALA A 236 -20.39 6.16 9.00
N THR A 237 -20.69 7.21 9.75
CA THR A 237 -19.72 8.21 10.21
C THR A 237 -19.42 8.03 11.70
N GLY A 238 -18.46 8.81 12.22
CA GLY A 238 -18.10 8.78 13.63
C GLY A 238 -17.58 7.42 14.09
N TRP A 239 -17.73 7.14 15.39
CA TRP A 239 -17.27 5.90 16.01
C TRP A 239 -17.95 4.65 15.48
N THR A 240 -19.22 4.75 15.03
CA THR A 240 -19.91 3.64 14.37
C THR A 240 -19.25 3.29 13.04
N GLY A 241 -18.91 4.30 12.24
CA GLY A 241 -18.14 4.13 11.00
C GLY A 241 -16.80 3.46 11.24
N VAL A 242 -16.06 3.90 12.27
CA VAL A 242 -14.78 3.30 12.66
C VAL A 242 -14.93 1.83 13.06
N ALA A 243 -15.92 1.50 13.88
CA ALA A 243 -16.17 0.12 14.30
C ALA A 243 -16.50 -0.79 13.11
N ILE A 244 -17.32 -0.30 12.16
CA ILE A 244 -17.65 -1.01 10.91
C ILE A 244 -16.39 -1.21 10.07
N ALA A 245 -15.61 -0.15 9.84
CA ALA A 245 -14.40 -0.19 9.01
C ALA A 245 -13.36 -1.19 9.57
N LEU A 246 -13.08 -1.13 10.89
CA LEU A 246 -12.19 -2.06 11.57
C LEU A 246 -12.72 -3.50 11.54
N GLY A 247 -14.02 -3.69 11.81
CA GLY A 247 -14.67 -4.99 11.78
C GLY A 247 -14.63 -5.65 10.40
N LEU A 248 -14.91 -4.89 9.34
CA LEU A 248 -14.83 -5.33 7.95
C LEU A 248 -13.39 -5.68 7.58
N ALA A 249 -12.42 -4.80 7.88
CA ALA A 249 -11.00 -5.06 7.60
C ALA A 249 -10.49 -6.31 8.32
N ALA A 250 -10.82 -6.49 9.60
CA ALA A 250 -10.45 -7.68 10.37
C ALA A 250 -11.10 -8.95 9.81
N THR A 251 -12.38 -8.88 9.44
CA THR A 251 -13.12 -9.99 8.83
C THR A 251 -12.50 -10.42 7.51
N VAL A 252 -12.19 -9.47 6.63
CA VAL A 252 -11.59 -9.77 5.32
C VAL A 252 -10.14 -10.25 5.45
N GLY A 253 -9.35 -9.64 6.33
CA GLY A 253 -8.00 -10.12 6.64
C GLY A 253 -8.03 -11.56 7.18
N GLY A 254 -8.94 -11.87 8.09
CA GLY A 254 -9.17 -13.21 8.62
C GLY A 254 -9.63 -14.20 7.55
N LEU A 255 -10.52 -13.78 6.65
CA LEU A 255 -11.04 -14.59 5.55
C LEU A 255 -9.95 -14.90 4.51
N ILE A 256 -9.12 -13.93 4.16
CA ILE A 256 -7.94 -14.13 3.29
C ILE A 256 -6.95 -15.07 3.96
N ALA A 257 -6.62 -14.87 5.24
CA ALA A 257 -5.75 -15.76 5.99
C ALA A 257 -6.30 -17.19 6.04
N TYR A 258 -7.62 -17.32 6.26
CA TYR A 258 -8.32 -18.58 6.19
C TYR A 258 -8.18 -19.20 4.79
N TRP A 259 -8.60 -18.54 3.71
CA TRP A 259 -8.50 -19.11 2.36
C TRP A 259 -7.06 -19.43 1.93
N SER A 260 -6.08 -18.65 2.39
CA SER A 260 -4.67 -18.83 2.05
C SER A 260 -4.04 -20.14 2.53
N SER A 261 -4.63 -20.77 3.56
CA SER A 261 -4.20 -22.10 4.03
C SER A 261 -4.89 -23.25 3.29
N GLY A 262 -5.79 -22.98 2.35
CA GLY A 262 -6.45 -24.00 1.54
C GLY A 262 -5.59 -24.54 0.40
N ASN A 263 -5.85 -25.79 0.01
CA ASN A 263 -5.30 -26.41 -1.18
C ASN A 263 -5.71 -25.63 -2.45
N GLY A 264 -4.72 -25.37 -3.31
CA GLY A 264 -4.91 -24.62 -4.55
C GLY A 264 -4.78 -23.10 -4.42
N TRP A 265 -4.54 -22.55 -3.21
CA TRP A 265 -4.15 -21.15 -3.08
C TRP A 265 -2.81 -20.91 -3.79
N GLY A 266 -2.78 -19.89 -4.66
CA GLY A 266 -1.60 -19.58 -5.46
C GLY A 266 -1.50 -18.11 -5.81
N GLN A 267 -0.54 -17.77 -6.68
CA GLN A 267 -0.24 -16.38 -7.02
C GLN A 267 -1.43 -15.62 -7.62
N ARG A 268 -2.35 -16.30 -8.31
CA ARG A 268 -3.55 -15.63 -8.85
C ARG A 268 -4.48 -15.13 -7.74
N HIS A 269 -4.60 -15.87 -6.64
CA HIS A 269 -5.35 -15.42 -5.46
C HIS A 269 -4.66 -14.23 -4.81
N VAL A 270 -3.33 -14.30 -4.69
CA VAL A 270 -2.53 -13.20 -4.12
C VAL A 270 -2.65 -11.95 -4.99
N LEU A 271 -2.56 -12.07 -6.32
CA LEU A 271 -2.75 -10.97 -7.27
C LEU A 271 -4.10 -10.31 -7.05
N VAL A 272 -5.20 -11.08 -7.10
CA VAL A 272 -6.55 -10.53 -6.92
C VAL A 272 -6.71 -9.88 -5.53
N ALA A 273 -6.23 -10.53 -4.46
CA ALA A 273 -6.30 -9.98 -3.11
C ALA A 273 -5.53 -8.66 -2.98
N GLY A 274 -4.33 -8.60 -3.55
CA GLY A 274 -3.45 -7.44 -3.44
C GLY A 274 -3.80 -6.29 -4.39
N THR A 275 -4.48 -6.54 -5.52
CA THR A 275 -4.83 -5.48 -6.49
C THR A 275 -6.30 -5.08 -6.47
N ALA A 276 -7.16 -5.71 -5.67
CA ALA A 276 -8.58 -5.36 -5.61
C ALA A 276 -8.79 -3.89 -5.19
N GLY A 277 -8.02 -3.39 -4.22
CA GLY A 277 -8.06 -1.98 -3.84
C GLY A 277 -7.59 -1.04 -4.96
N LEU A 278 -6.57 -1.44 -5.72
CA LEU A 278 -6.08 -0.66 -6.87
C LEU A 278 -7.12 -0.59 -8.00
N VAL A 279 -7.80 -1.71 -8.30
CA VAL A 279 -8.90 -1.73 -9.28
C VAL A 279 -10.06 -0.87 -8.82
N MET A 280 -10.37 -0.88 -7.52
CA MET A 280 -11.39 -0.02 -6.94
C MET A 280 -11.01 1.46 -7.03
N ALA A 281 -9.77 1.82 -6.68
CA ALA A 281 -9.25 3.18 -6.82
C ALA A 281 -9.41 3.68 -8.26
N ALA A 282 -8.96 2.90 -9.24
CA ALA A 282 -9.06 3.27 -10.64
C ALA A 282 -10.50 3.40 -11.14
N ALA A 283 -11.43 2.58 -10.64
CA ALA A 283 -12.84 2.67 -10.98
C ALA A 283 -13.51 3.94 -10.45
N PHE A 284 -13.02 4.48 -9.33
CA PHE A 284 -13.55 5.68 -8.68
C PHE A 284 -12.76 6.95 -9.02
N ALA A 285 -11.70 6.86 -9.83
CA ALA A 285 -10.84 7.98 -10.20
C ALA A 285 -11.62 9.18 -10.77
N TYR A 286 -12.62 8.89 -11.60
CA TYR A 286 -13.50 9.87 -12.24
C TYR A 286 -14.38 10.68 -11.27
N LEU A 287 -14.43 10.31 -9.99
CA LEU A 287 -15.19 11.01 -8.95
C LEU A 287 -14.32 11.92 -8.09
N VAL A 288 -13.00 11.87 -8.27
CA VAL A 288 -12.05 12.64 -7.47
C VAL A 288 -11.80 14.00 -8.14
N PRO A 289 -11.99 15.12 -7.44
CA PRO A 289 -11.68 16.44 -7.98
C PRO A 289 -10.17 16.57 -8.27
N PRO A 290 -9.77 17.35 -9.28
CA PRO A 290 -8.36 17.60 -9.55
C PRO A 290 -7.72 18.37 -8.39
N TYR A 291 -6.53 17.93 -7.96
CA TYR A 291 -5.72 18.57 -6.91
C TYR A 291 -5.07 19.88 -7.39
N SER A 292 -4.89 20.03 -8.70
CA SER A 292 -4.31 21.21 -9.34
C SER A 292 -5.26 21.74 -10.42
N PRO A 293 -5.19 23.04 -10.77
CA PRO A 293 -5.99 23.59 -11.87
C PRO A 293 -5.71 22.85 -13.19
N ALA A 294 -6.73 22.15 -13.70
CA ALA A 294 -6.66 21.43 -14.96
C ALA A 294 -7.93 21.66 -15.78
N SER A 295 -7.81 21.64 -17.12
CA SER A 295 -9.00 21.64 -17.97
C SER A 295 -9.78 20.33 -17.80
N PRO A 296 -11.12 20.32 -17.99
CA PRO A 296 -11.91 19.09 -17.89
C PRO A 296 -11.40 17.95 -18.77
N ALA A 297 -10.89 18.27 -19.96
CA ALA A 297 -10.30 17.29 -20.87
C ALA A 297 -8.98 16.70 -20.34
N ALA A 298 -8.14 17.52 -19.71
CA ALA A 298 -6.88 17.07 -19.11
C ALA A 298 -7.12 16.18 -17.88
N ALA A 299 -8.07 16.56 -17.02
CA ALA A 299 -8.49 15.74 -15.88
C ALA A 299 -9.03 14.37 -16.34
N LEU A 300 -9.96 14.37 -17.29
CA LEU A 300 -10.51 13.13 -17.85
C LEU A 300 -9.43 12.25 -18.51
N ALA A 301 -8.47 12.85 -19.21
CA ALA A 301 -7.35 12.11 -19.78
C ALA A 301 -6.52 11.42 -18.67
N GLY A 302 -6.28 12.10 -17.55
CA GLY A 302 -5.66 11.54 -16.35
C GLY A 302 -6.38 10.29 -15.85
N ASP A 303 -7.70 10.39 -15.63
CA ASP A 303 -8.51 9.28 -15.11
C ASP A 303 -8.58 8.08 -16.08
N ILE A 304 -8.64 8.35 -17.39
CA ILE A 304 -8.54 7.32 -18.43
C ILE A 304 -7.18 6.64 -18.38
N ALA A 305 -6.09 7.41 -18.24
CA ALA A 305 -4.75 6.86 -18.13
C ALA A 305 -4.61 5.96 -16.90
N VAL A 306 -5.19 6.35 -15.75
CA VAL A 306 -5.25 5.52 -14.54
C VAL A 306 -5.92 4.18 -14.81
N THR A 307 -7.06 4.19 -15.50
CA THR A 307 -7.79 2.99 -15.87
C THR A 307 -6.97 2.09 -16.79
N VAL A 308 -6.39 2.66 -17.86
CA VAL A 308 -5.58 1.93 -18.84
C VAL A 308 -4.36 1.29 -18.18
N ILE A 309 -3.63 2.04 -17.35
CA ILE A 309 -2.45 1.53 -16.64
C ILE A 309 -2.86 0.40 -15.70
N THR A 310 -3.92 0.58 -14.91
CA THR A 310 -4.40 -0.45 -13.97
C THR A 310 -4.80 -1.74 -14.69
N VAL A 311 -5.62 -1.64 -15.75
CA VAL A 311 -6.07 -2.79 -16.54
C VAL A 311 -4.89 -3.48 -17.22
N ALA A 312 -3.95 -2.72 -17.79
CA ALA A 312 -2.76 -3.27 -18.43
C ALA A 312 -1.86 -4.03 -17.43
N LEU A 313 -1.63 -3.46 -16.23
CA LEU A 313 -0.81 -4.08 -15.20
C LEU A 313 -1.47 -5.34 -14.62
N VAL A 314 -2.72 -5.26 -14.19
CA VAL A 314 -3.44 -6.38 -13.58
C VAL A 314 -3.72 -7.47 -14.61
N GLY A 315 -4.21 -7.10 -15.80
CA GLY A 315 -4.47 -8.02 -16.91
C GLY A 315 -3.20 -8.68 -17.43
N GLY A 316 -2.12 -7.91 -17.59
CA GLY A 316 -0.81 -8.42 -17.98
C GLY A 316 -0.23 -9.40 -16.96
N ALA A 317 -0.31 -9.08 -15.67
CA ALA A 317 0.11 -9.97 -14.59
C ALA A 317 -0.71 -11.26 -14.59
N TRP A 318 -2.03 -11.16 -14.72
CA TRP A 318 -2.93 -12.33 -14.79
C TRP A 318 -2.60 -13.23 -15.98
N TRP A 319 -2.40 -12.65 -17.17
CA TRP A 319 -2.03 -13.38 -18.37
C TRP A 319 -0.67 -14.10 -18.24
N ARG A 320 0.34 -13.42 -17.68
CA ARG A 320 1.65 -14.04 -17.38
C ARG A 320 1.55 -15.22 -16.42
N LEU A 321 0.67 -15.15 -15.43
CA LEU A 321 0.39 -16.26 -14.50
C LEU A 321 -0.45 -17.39 -15.13
N ARG A 322 -1.11 -17.14 -16.27
CA ARG A 322 -1.75 -18.20 -17.08
C ARG A 322 -0.77 -18.91 -18.00
N ALA A 323 0.13 -18.16 -18.61
CA ALA A 323 1.11 -18.67 -19.55
C ALA A 323 2.29 -19.41 -18.88
N SER A 324 2.52 -19.22 -17.57
CA SER A 324 3.59 -19.91 -16.85
C SER A 324 3.23 -21.39 -16.64
N PRO A 325 4.04 -22.36 -17.11
CA PRO A 325 3.84 -23.78 -16.83
C PRO A 325 3.79 -24.02 -15.32
N ALA A 326 2.87 -24.88 -14.86
CA ALA A 326 2.84 -25.33 -13.48
C ALA A 326 4.13 -26.15 -13.21
N VAL A 327 5.17 -25.49 -12.72
CA VAL A 327 6.31 -26.21 -12.14
C VAL A 327 5.82 -26.79 -10.83
N HIS A 328 5.51 -28.09 -10.82
CA HIS A 328 5.37 -28.87 -9.61
C HIS A 328 6.71 -28.82 -8.87
N VAL A 329 6.84 -27.89 -7.93
CA VAL A 329 7.91 -27.93 -6.95
C VAL A 329 7.59 -29.11 -6.03
N ALA A 330 8.36 -30.19 -6.17
CA ALA A 330 8.35 -31.28 -5.21
C ALA A 330 8.62 -30.69 -3.81
N ALA A 331 7.78 -31.06 -2.85
CA ALA A 331 7.92 -30.64 -1.48
C ALA A 331 9.29 -31.05 -0.92
N SER A 332 10.05 -30.06 -0.45
CA SER A 332 11.10 -30.24 0.56
C SER A 332 10.94 -29.13 1.59
#